data_AF-L9YPI8-F1
#
_entry.id   AF-L9YPI8-F1
#
_cell.length_a   1.000
_cell.length_b   1.000
_cell.length_c   1.000
_cell.angle_alpha   90.00
_cell.angle_beta   90.00
_cell.angle_gamma   90.00
#
_symmetry.space_group_name_H-M   'P 1'
#
loop_
_entity.id
_entity.type
_entity.pdbx_description
1 polymer ?
#
loop_
_entity_poly.entity_id
_entity_poly.type
_entity_poly.pdbx_seq_one_letter_code
_entity_poly.pdbx_strand_id
1 'polypeptide(L)'
;MRSDVGSEPGGQRMLDNPRLELLLAKQGRTITIALLAVGLLAIGATGWAVANPETTTAPQFGEERVAVDADTSAVVTESGTLWTEGEELTDSSVYFLNATPELTVEPRTTLRNETSGTPIEEGEVTHELRLRFEAKRDSTPFWNETHQVLRESPSVDNGVATSQATIDLESYRQRQRQLEREISGVGSVDLQMVLRVEYETGRHQGTLTSTTPVTITEDAYWLEGELSDSASNSHRSGTVRTTESRNPALVGGLSVLGTLSLAGAAIVARRSPTDVEGARRAVHEQRYAEWISRGSIPMWIGDYHVSLDTLEDVVDVAIDTNERVVHDTQRGLFAVVNDGVVYYYSDRGLWEETAWPEMDLEKQPDVIDGDRDLSTEEILELDPSDEFAAPDDPDGFEDDEDVWKQL
;
A
#
# COMPACT_ATOMS: atom_id res chain seq x y z
N MET A 1 -41.53 16.32 -50.38
CA MET A 1 -40.54 15.54 -51.16
C MET A 1 -39.24 15.63 -50.36
N ARG A 2 -39.07 15.01 -49.18
CA ARG A 2 -39.13 13.58 -48.76
C ARG A 2 -38.30 12.66 -49.66
N SER A 3 -37.09 12.34 -49.18
CA SER A 3 -36.36 11.05 -49.19
C SER A 3 -35.09 11.27 -48.35
N ASP A 4 -35.04 10.80 -47.10
CA ASP A 4 -34.51 9.50 -46.61
C ASP A 4 -32.99 9.38 -46.80
N VAL A 5 -32.15 9.54 -45.76
CA VAL A 5 -31.78 8.59 -44.67
C VAL A 5 -31.15 7.30 -45.19
N GLY A 6 -29.91 7.07 -44.77
CA GLY A 6 -29.18 5.83 -45.01
C GLY A 6 -27.80 5.83 -44.36
N SER A 7 -27.78 5.88 -43.02
CA SER A 7 -26.59 5.62 -42.21
C SER A 7 -26.24 4.13 -42.28
N GLU A 8 -25.08 3.77 -42.81
CA GLU A 8 -24.51 2.42 -42.71
C GLU A 8 -23.80 2.24 -41.36
N PRO A 9 -24.17 1.25 -40.52
CA PRO A 9 -23.36 0.86 -39.38
C PRO A 9 -22.34 -0.21 -39.81
N GLY A 10 -21.14 0.22 -40.19
CA GLY A 10 -19.98 -0.63 -40.46
C GLY A 10 -19.32 -1.19 -39.19
N GLY A 11 -20.04 -1.99 -38.40
CA GLY A 11 -19.56 -2.46 -37.08
C GLY A 11 -19.75 -3.94 -36.75
N GLN A 12 -20.28 -4.78 -37.65
CA GLN A 12 -20.70 -6.15 -37.31
C GLN A 12 -20.02 -7.30 -38.09
N ARG A 13 -18.95 -7.07 -38.87
CA ARG A 13 -18.36 -8.11 -39.73
C ARG A 13 -17.08 -8.78 -39.25
N MET A 14 -16.65 -8.57 -38.00
CA MET A 14 -15.35 -9.09 -37.52
C MET A 14 -15.41 -10.30 -36.57
N LEU A 15 -16.59 -10.79 -36.19
CA LEU A 15 -16.72 -11.91 -35.24
C LEU A 15 -17.58 -13.09 -35.73
N ASP A 16 -18.00 -13.10 -37.00
CA ASP A 16 -18.70 -14.25 -37.59
C ASP A 16 -17.69 -15.30 -38.05
N ASN A 17 -16.97 -15.87 -37.08
CA ASN A 17 -16.11 -17.02 -37.32
C ASN A 17 -16.88 -18.27 -36.85
N PRO A 18 -17.37 -19.11 -37.76
CA PRO A 18 -18.18 -20.27 -37.38
C PRO A 18 -17.39 -21.26 -36.51
N ARG A 19 -16.04 -21.22 -36.55
CA ARG A 19 -15.20 -22.00 -35.63
C ARG A 19 -15.32 -21.51 -34.19
N LEU A 20 -15.45 -20.20 -33.97
CA LEU A 20 -15.62 -19.60 -32.65
C LEU A 20 -17.03 -19.90 -32.11
N GLU A 21 -18.05 -19.85 -32.96
CA GLU A 21 -19.41 -20.28 -32.62
C GLU A 21 -19.47 -21.77 -32.27
N LEU A 22 -18.79 -22.64 -33.01
CA LEU A 22 -18.69 -24.07 -32.69
C LEU A 22 -17.97 -24.32 -31.36
N LEU A 23 -16.93 -23.56 -31.04
CA LEU A 23 -16.24 -23.65 -29.75
C LEU A 23 -17.13 -23.18 -28.59
N LEU A 24 -17.87 -22.08 -28.78
CA LEU A 24 -18.85 -21.61 -27.81
C LEU A 24 -20.01 -22.60 -27.65
N ALA A 25 -20.52 -23.19 -28.73
CA ALA A 25 -21.58 -24.19 -28.66
C ALA A 25 -21.11 -25.46 -27.92
N LYS A 26 -19.87 -25.92 -28.17
CA LYS A 26 -19.31 -27.13 -27.53
C LYS A 26 -18.86 -26.93 -26.08
N GLN A 27 -18.24 -25.80 -25.78
CA GLN A 27 -17.55 -25.58 -24.50
C GLN A 27 -18.01 -24.31 -23.76
N GLY A 28 -19.01 -23.61 -24.26
CA GLY A 28 -19.46 -22.33 -23.71
C GLY A 28 -19.84 -22.42 -22.23
N ARG A 29 -20.47 -23.51 -21.81
CA ARG A 29 -20.78 -23.78 -20.39
C ARG A 29 -19.51 -23.91 -19.55
N THR A 30 -18.53 -24.68 -20.01
CA THR A 30 -17.24 -24.88 -19.31
C THR A 30 -16.45 -23.58 -19.24
N ILE A 31 -16.39 -22.82 -20.34
CA ILE A 31 -15.73 -21.52 -20.42
C ILE A 31 -16.41 -20.52 -19.48
N THR A 32 -17.74 -20.49 -19.45
CA THR A 32 -18.51 -19.63 -18.53
C THR A 32 -18.20 -19.97 -17.08
N ILE A 33 -18.22 -21.25 -16.71
CA ILE A 33 -17.90 -21.70 -15.34
C ILE A 33 -16.47 -21.32 -14.96
N ALA A 34 -15.50 -21.52 -15.87
CA ALA A 34 -14.11 -21.16 -15.63
C ALA A 34 -13.94 -19.64 -15.43
N LEU A 35 -14.58 -18.81 -16.27
CA LEU A 35 -14.54 -17.35 -16.15
C LEU A 35 -15.22 -16.85 -14.87
N LEU A 36 -16.34 -17.45 -14.46
CA LEU A 36 -16.98 -17.15 -13.18
C LEU A 36 -16.07 -17.50 -12.00
N ALA A 37 -15.44 -18.68 -12.02
CA ALA A 37 -14.52 -19.10 -10.98
C ALA A 37 -13.32 -18.15 -10.86
N VAL A 38 -12.69 -17.78 -11.99
CA VAL A 38 -11.58 -16.82 -12.02
C VAL A 38 -12.04 -15.44 -11.52
N GLY A 39 -13.20 -14.97 -11.98
CA GLY A 39 -13.75 -13.68 -11.57
C GLY A 39 -14.00 -13.59 -10.07
N LEU A 40 -14.67 -14.60 -9.50
CA LEU A 40 -14.95 -14.68 -8.07
C LEU A 40 -13.68 -14.81 -7.23
N LEU A 41 -12.71 -15.63 -7.66
CA LEU A 41 -11.42 -15.76 -6.98
C LEU A 41 -10.63 -14.45 -7.00
N ALA A 42 -10.61 -13.74 -8.12
CA ALA A 42 -9.92 -12.46 -8.25
C ALA A 42 -10.54 -11.39 -7.34
N ILE A 43 -11.87 -11.26 -7.33
CA ILE A 43 -12.58 -10.32 -6.45
C ILE A 43 -12.39 -10.69 -4.97
N GLY A 44 -12.47 -11.98 -4.64
CA GLY A 44 -12.21 -12.48 -3.29
C GLY A 44 -10.78 -12.17 -2.83
N ALA A 45 -9.79 -12.36 -3.70
CA ALA A 45 -8.40 -12.02 -3.43
C ALA A 45 -8.18 -10.51 -3.26
N THR A 46 -8.87 -9.67 -4.04
CA THR A 46 -8.88 -8.21 -3.85
C THR A 46 -9.44 -7.85 -2.47
N GLY A 47 -10.61 -8.40 -2.10
CA GLY A 47 -11.22 -8.14 -0.80
C GLY A 47 -10.33 -8.57 0.36
N TRP A 48 -9.70 -9.75 0.25
CA TRP A 48 -8.74 -10.23 1.24
C TRP A 48 -7.51 -9.32 1.35
N ALA A 49 -6.94 -8.88 0.23
CA ALA A 49 -5.78 -8.00 0.18
C ALA A 49 -6.05 -6.61 0.77
N VAL A 50 -7.27 -6.08 0.59
CA VAL A 50 -7.70 -4.81 1.20
C VAL A 50 -7.97 -4.97 2.70
N ALA A 51 -8.57 -6.09 3.11
CA ALA A 51 -8.88 -6.35 4.51
C ALA A 51 -7.64 -6.70 5.35
N ASN A 52 -6.55 -7.17 4.72
CA ASN A 52 -5.31 -7.57 5.38
C ASN A 52 -4.13 -6.73 4.86
N PRO A 53 -4.01 -5.46 5.29
CA PRO A 53 -2.87 -4.62 4.94
C PRO A 53 -1.58 -5.16 5.56
N GLU A 54 -0.44 -4.86 4.91
CA GLU A 54 0.86 -5.29 5.42
C GLU A 54 1.29 -4.38 6.57
N THR A 55 1.62 -5.01 7.69
CA THR A 55 1.98 -4.32 8.92
C THR A 55 3.45 -4.56 9.21
N THR A 56 4.27 -3.52 9.06
CA THR A 56 5.70 -3.58 9.39
C THR A 56 5.94 -2.96 10.75
N THR A 57 6.73 -3.62 11.58
CA THR A 57 7.11 -3.14 12.91
C THR A 57 8.59 -2.72 12.88
N ALA A 58 8.86 -1.42 13.01
CA ALA A 58 10.21 -0.88 13.04
C ALA A 58 10.59 -0.46 14.47
N PRO A 59 11.85 -0.64 14.90
CA PRO A 59 12.32 -0.12 16.19
C PRO A 59 12.29 1.40 16.19
N GLN A 60 11.83 1.98 17.30
CA GLN A 60 11.90 3.41 17.56
C GLN A 60 13.03 3.67 18.56
N PHE A 61 13.80 4.73 18.33
CA PHE A 61 14.87 5.16 19.21
C PHE A 61 14.49 6.50 19.85
N GLY A 62 14.84 6.66 21.13
CA GLY A 62 14.88 7.92 21.84
C GLY A 62 16.32 8.40 21.96
N GLU A 63 16.49 9.70 22.12
CA GLU A 63 17.78 10.38 22.24
C GLU A 63 17.83 11.18 23.54
N GLU A 64 18.95 11.06 24.24
CA GLU A 64 19.29 11.80 25.45
C GLU A 64 20.58 12.58 25.22
N ARG A 65 20.65 13.80 25.73
CA ARG A 65 21.82 14.67 25.64
C ARG A 65 22.25 15.08 27.04
N VAL A 66 23.54 14.95 27.31
CA VAL A 66 24.21 15.47 28.50
C VAL A 66 25.25 16.48 28.05
N ALA A 67 25.20 17.68 28.61
CA ALA A 67 26.16 18.75 28.31
C ALA A 67 26.66 19.35 29.60
N VAL A 68 27.94 19.67 29.66
CA VAL A 68 28.54 20.47 30.73
C VAL A 68 29.11 21.74 30.13
N ASP A 69 28.89 22.84 30.82
CA ASP A 69 29.53 24.13 30.60
C ASP A 69 29.96 24.66 31.97
N ALA A 70 31.01 25.49 32.05
CA ALA A 70 31.38 26.13 33.31
C ALA A 70 31.57 27.63 33.11
N ASP A 71 30.77 28.40 33.83
CA ASP A 71 30.85 29.85 33.87
C ASP A 71 31.97 30.26 34.84
N THR A 72 32.56 31.42 34.60
CA THR A 72 33.62 31.98 35.43
C THR A 72 33.23 33.33 35.98
N SER A 73 33.47 33.58 37.27
CA SER A 73 33.27 34.89 37.87
C SER A 73 34.37 35.28 38.83
N ALA A 74 34.64 36.57 38.98
CA ALA A 74 35.59 37.08 39.94
C ALA A 74 35.10 38.40 40.53
N VAL A 75 35.22 38.55 41.85
CA VAL A 75 34.80 39.78 42.55
C VAL A 75 36.01 40.70 42.69
N VAL A 76 35.85 41.96 42.30
CA VAL A 76 36.89 42.97 42.38
C VAL A 76 37.11 43.36 43.85
N THR A 77 38.30 43.10 44.39
CA THR A 77 38.67 43.38 45.79
C THR A 77 39.39 44.71 45.97
N GLU A 78 39.97 45.28 44.92
CA GLU A 78 40.65 46.58 44.95
C GLU A 78 40.09 47.52 43.89
N SER A 79 39.64 48.70 44.30
CA SER A 79 39.10 49.71 43.39
C SER A 79 40.18 50.23 42.43
N GLY A 80 39.92 50.13 41.13
CA GLY A 80 40.78 50.66 40.08
C GLY A 80 40.13 51.81 39.32
N THR A 81 40.77 52.23 38.22
CA THR A 81 40.13 53.16 37.25
C THR A 81 39.13 52.44 36.34
N LEU A 82 39.29 51.12 36.15
CA LEU A 82 38.48 50.31 35.23
C LEU A 82 37.25 49.71 35.91
N TRP A 83 37.39 49.25 37.15
CA TRP A 83 36.32 48.58 37.90
C TRP A 83 36.27 49.08 39.33
N THR A 84 35.08 48.98 39.91
CA THR A 84 34.84 49.36 41.30
C THR A 84 35.01 48.15 42.22
N GLU A 85 35.48 48.36 43.44
CA GLU A 85 35.47 47.31 44.47
C GLU A 85 34.04 46.78 44.69
N GLY A 86 33.92 45.45 44.77
CA GLY A 86 32.66 44.72 44.85
C GLY A 86 31.97 44.44 43.52
N GLU A 87 32.50 44.92 42.39
CA GLU A 87 32.00 44.57 41.06
C GLU A 87 32.32 43.11 40.74
N GLU A 88 31.33 42.35 40.26
CA GLU A 88 31.53 40.96 39.82
C GLU A 88 31.75 40.92 38.30
N LEU A 89 32.90 40.39 37.89
CA LEU A 89 33.26 40.18 36.50
C LEU A 89 32.89 38.75 36.10
N THR A 90 31.90 38.58 35.23
CA THR A 90 31.46 37.27 34.72
C THR A 90 31.98 37.03 33.31
N ASP A 91 32.50 35.83 33.04
CA ASP A 91 33.03 35.36 31.75
C ASP A 91 33.92 36.37 31.03
N SER A 92 34.80 37.01 31.80
CA SER A 92 35.73 37.98 31.25
C SER A 92 36.83 37.27 30.48
N SER A 93 37.15 37.78 29.29
CA SER A 93 38.29 37.30 28.50
C SER A 93 39.64 37.42 29.22
N VAL A 94 39.77 38.37 30.16
CA VAL A 94 40.96 38.61 30.97
C VAL A 94 40.55 39.17 32.33
N TYR A 95 41.20 38.69 33.38
CA TYR A 95 41.04 39.15 34.75
C TYR A 95 42.35 39.74 35.27
N PHE A 96 42.29 40.80 36.08
CA PHE A 96 43.46 41.43 36.65
C PHE A 96 43.77 40.81 38.01
N LEU A 97 44.94 40.18 38.15
CA LEU A 97 45.30 39.41 39.33
C LEU A 97 45.32 40.26 40.60
N ASN A 98 45.78 41.51 40.51
CA ASN A 98 45.83 42.42 41.66
C ASN A 98 44.42 42.88 42.10
N ALA A 99 43.47 42.96 41.18
CA ALA A 99 42.11 43.41 41.46
C ALA A 99 41.15 42.25 41.77
N THR A 100 41.43 41.05 41.26
CA THR A 100 40.57 39.85 41.33
C THR A 100 41.40 38.60 41.66
N PRO A 101 42.01 38.50 42.85
CA PRO A 101 42.95 37.43 43.18
C PRO A 101 42.31 36.03 43.22
N GLU A 102 40.99 35.98 43.40
CA GLU A 102 40.19 34.75 43.46
C GLU A 102 39.31 34.63 42.22
N LEU A 103 39.31 33.44 41.60
CA LEU A 103 38.43 33.08 40.49
C LEU A 103 37.42 32.03 40.95
N THR A 104 36.14 32.33 40.78
CA THR A 104 35.05 31.39 40.96
C THR A 104 34.73 30.70 39.64
N VAL A 105 34.56 29.38 39.68
CA VAL A 105 34.14 28.55 38.55
C VAL A 105 32.84 27.84 38.96
N GLU A 106 31.82 27.93 38.11
CA GLU A 106 30.50 27.34 38.33
C GLU A 106 30.19 26.31 37.23
N PRO A 107 30.59 25.03 37.39
CA PRO A 107 30.19 23.97 36.48
C PRO A 107 28.69 23.73 36.53
N ARG A 108 28.06 23.71 35.36
CA ARG A 108 26.65 23.44 35.12
C ARG A 108 26.51 22.28 34.14
N THR A 109 25.93 21.18 34.60
CA THR A 109 25.60 20.02 33.76
C THR A 109 24.10 19.96 33.50
N THR A 110 23.72 19.87 32.24
CA THR A 110 22.33 19.74 31.79
C THR A 110 22.05 18.33 31.28
N LEU A 111 20.98 17.70 31.75
CA LEU A 111 20.47 16.38 31.37
C LEU A 111 19.12 16.53 30.66
N ARG A 112 19.04 16.17 29.38
CA ARG A 112 17.85 16.37 28.55
C ARG A 112 17.46 15.13 27.76
N ASN A 113 16.17 14.85 27.69
CA ASN A 113 15.61 13.94 26.70
C ASN A 113 15.25 14.72 25.44
N GLU A 114 16.00 14.53 24.37
CA GLU A 114 15.80 15.27 23.10
C GLU A 114 14.54 14.82 22.37
N THR A 115 14.10 13.58 22.57
CA THR A 115 12.90 13.04 21.92
C THR A 115 11.61 13.63 22.50
N SER A 116 11.50 13.74 23.82
CA SER A 116 10.35 14.38 24.48
C SER A 116 10.53 15.89 24.67
N GLY A 117 11.75 16.40 24.54
CA GLY A 117 12.09 17.81 24.80
C GLY A 117 12.02 18.17 26.28
N THR A 118 12.06 17.19 27.19
CA THR A 118 11.91 17.39 28.64
C THR A 118 13.24 17.18 29.39
N PRO A 119 13.45 17.84 30.53
CA PRO A 119 14.58 17.55 31.41
C PRO A 119 14.53 16.13 31.98
N ILE A 120 15.69 15.61 32.39
CA ILE A 120 15.82 14.33 33.11
C ILE A 120 16.01 14.64 34.60
N GLU A 121 15.01 14.34 35.42
CA GLU A 121 14.99 14.72 36.84
C GLU A 121 15.75 13.73 37.75
N GLU A 122 15.72 12.44 37.44
CA GLU A 122 16.28 11.37 38.30
C GLU A 122 17.74 11.04 37.93
N GLY A 123 18.55 12.05 37.62
CA GLY A 123 19.96 11.88 37.26
C GLY A 123 20.91 11.99 38.46
N GLU A 124 22.04 11.31 38.39
CA GLU A 124 23.17 11.55 39.28
C GLU A 124 24.29 12.25 38.49
N VAL A 125 24.86 13.30 39.08
CA VAL A 125 25.98 14.05 38.49
C VAL A 125 27.04 14.24 39.56
N THR A 126 28.30 14.02 39.20
CA THR A 126 29.47 14.35 40.03
C THR A 126 30.40 15.26 39.26
N HIS A 127 30.54 16.49 39.74
CA HIS A 127 31.50 17.46 39.25
C HIS A 127 32.84 17.30 39.95
N GLU A 128 33.91 17.21 39.17
CA GLU A 128 35.28 17.22 39.67
C GLU A 128 36.13 18.25 38.92
N LEU A 129 36.58 19.28 39.63
CA LEU A 129 37.47 20.31 39.10
C LEU A 129 38.87 20.12 39.67
N ARG A 130 39.86 20.06 38.79
CA ARG A 130 41.27 19.91 39.15
C ARG A 130 42.13 20.96 38.45
N LEU A 131 43.15 21.44 39.14
CA LEU A 131 44.25 22.23 38.56
C LEU A 131 45.48 21.34 38.45
N ARG A 132 46.08 21.27 37.27
CA ARG A 132 47.24 20.43 36.97
C ARG A 132 48.40 21.28 36.48
N PHE A 133 49.49 21.26 37.23
CA PHE A 133 50.79 21.71 36.75
C PHE A 133 51.42 20.60 35.90
N GLU A 134 51.94 20.95 34.72
CA GLU A 134 52.60 20.03 33.81
C GLU A 134 53.94 20.62 33.37
N ALA A 135 55.04 19.95 33.71
CA ALA A 135 56.37 20.37 33.26
C ALA A 135 56.74 19.66 31.95
N LYS A 136 57.14 20.45 30.95
CA LYS A 136 57.42 19.98 29.59
C LYS A 136 58.82 20.36 29.13
N ARG A 137 59.46 19.44 28.39
CA ARG A 137 60.68 19.71 27.62
C ARG A 137 60.42 19.35 26.17
N ASP A 138 60.65 20.29 25.26
CA ASP A 138 60.36 20.12 23.82
C ASP A 138 58.92 19.60 23.61
N SER A 139 57.96 20.21 24.31
CA SER A 139 56.53 19.84 24.33
C SER A 139 56.20 18.44 24.87
N THR A 140 57.18 17.71 25.40
CA THR A 140 56.96 16.38 26.02
C THR A 140 56.85 16.54 27.54
N PRO A 141 55.72 16.15 28.16
CA PRO A 141 55.58 16.21 29.60
C PRO A 141 56.51 15.19 30.27
N PHE A 142 57.23 15.63 31.30
CA PHE A 142 58.11 14.75 32.08
C PHE A 142 57.75 14.72 33.57
N TRP A 143 56.90 15.64 34.03
CA TRP A 143 56.41 15.70 35.40
C TRP A 143 55.04 16.39 35.45
N ASN A 144 54.20 15.99 36.41
CA ASN A 144 52.93 16.66 36.70
C ASN A 144 52.62 16.67 38.20
N GLU A 145 51.82 17.65 38.62
CA GLU A 145 51.22 17.76 39.94
C GLU A 145 49.76 18.19 39.78
N THR A 146 48.85 17.54 40.50
CA THR A 146 47.41 17.80 40.38
C THR A 146 46.82 18.15 41.74
N HIS A 147 46.10 19.26 41.80
CA HIS A 147 45.35 19.72 42.97
C HIS A 147 43.86 19.62 42.68
N GLN A 148 43.11 18.98 43.57
CA GLN A 148 41.65 18.88 43.46
C GLN A 148 41.02 20.12 44.12
N VAL A 149 40.28 20.90 43.34
CA VAL A 149 39.60 22.12 43.80
C VAL A 149 38.17 21.79 44.23
N LEU A 150 37.48 20.97 43.44
CA LEU A 150 36.10 20.59 43.64
C LEU A 150 35.94 19.07 43.44
N ARG A 151 35.17 18.44 44.32
CA ARG A 151 34.52 17.15 44.03
C ARG A 151 33.18 17.14 44.76
N GLU A 152 32.11 17.34 44.02
CA GLU A 152 30.76 17.42 44.55
C GLU A 152 29.77 16.66 43.67
N SER A 153 28.75 16.10 44.30
CA SER A 153 27.63 15.47 43.62
C SER A 153 26.36 16.28 43.89
N PRO A 154 26.14 17.39 43.15
CA PRO A 154 24.99 18.26 43.39
C PRO A 154 23.67 17.55 43.08
N SER A 155 22.56 18.03 43.66
CA SER A 155 21.23 17.60 43.25
C SER A 155 20.96 18.03 41.80
N VAL A 156 20.27 17.18 41.05
CA VAL A 156 19.73 17.54 39.74
C VAL A 156 18.34 18.13 39.95
N ASP A 157 18.19 19.41 39.59
CA ASP A 157 16.94 20.15 39.69
C ASP A 157 16.52 20.61 38.29
N ASN A 158 15.35 20.16 37.81
CA ASN A 158 14.84 20.47 36.46
C ASN A 158 15.86 20.09 35.36
N GLY A 159 16.50 18.94 35.53
CA GLY A 159 17.55 18.44 34.62
C GLY A 159 18.85 19.23 34.64
N VAL A 160 19.10 20.06 35.66
CA VAL A 160 20.35 20.84 35.79
C VAL A 160 21.00 20.54 37.13
N ALA A 161 22.29 20.21 37.09
CA ALA A 161 23.15 20.08 38.25
C ALA A 161 24.19 21.20 38.23
N THR A 162 24.34 21.93 39.34
CA THR A 162 25.28 23.05 39.46
C THR A 162 26.15 22.89 40.70
N SER A 163 27.44 23.13 40.56
CA SER A 163 28.39 23.24 41.68
C SER A 163 29.20 24.52 41.54
N GLN A 164 29.91 24.92 42.60
CA GLN A 164 30.71 26.14 42.59
C GLN A 164 32.03 25.91 43.35
N ALA A 165 33.11 26.47 42.84
CA ALA A 165 34.40 26.46 43.52
C ALA A 165 35.16 27.77 43.32
N THR A 166 35.83 28.24 44.37
CA THR A 166 36.69 29.43 44.33
C THR A 166 38.15 29.03 44.40
N ILE A 167 38.96 29.61 43.51
CA ILE A 167 40.36 29.30 43.27
C ILE A 167 41.20 30.55 43.60
N ASP A 168 42.09 30.45 44.57
CA ASP A 168 43.11 31.48 44.84
C ASP A 168 44.23 31.40 43.80
N LEU A 169 44.15 32.23 42.76
CA LEU A 169 45.12 32.23 41.66
C LEU A 169 46.47 32.81 42.05
N GLU A 170 46.53 33.64 43.09
CA GLU A 170 47.81 34.14 43.60
C GLU A 170 48.64 32.99 44.17
N SER A 171 48.01 32.09 44.93
CA SER A 171 48.67 30.88 45.44
C SER A 171 49.19 29.98 44.31
N TYR A 172 48.41 29.77 43.25
CA TYR A 172 48.85 28.98 42.09
C TYR A 172 49.98 29.66 41.31
N ARG A 173 49.98 30.99 41.17
CA ARG A 173 51.10 31.75 40.58
C ARG A 173 52.39 31.55 41.38
N GLN A 174 52.32 31.65 42.70
CA GLN A 174 53.50 31.48 43.56
C GLN A 174 54.07 30.06 43.43
N ARG A 175 53.19 29.05 43.37
CA ARG A 175 53.57 27.66 43.13
C ARG A 175 54.19 27.46 41.75
N GLN A 176 53.62 28.02 40.70
CA GLN A 176 54.16 27.95 39.34
C GLN A 176 55.59 28.50 39.30
N ARG A 177 55.81 29.71 39.84
CA ARG A 177 57.14 30.32 39.92
C ARG A 177 58.13 29.50 40.74
N GLN A 178 57.67 28.80 41.77
CA GLN A 178 58.50 27.89 42.54
C GLN A 178 58.96 26.71 41.68
N LEU A 179 58.04 26.07 40.95
CA LEU A 179 58.32 24.95 40.05
C LEU A 179 59.23 25.38 38.90
N GLU A 180 58.99 26.54 38.28
CA GLU A 180 59.84 27.11 37.23
C GLU A 180 61.28 27.36 37.70
N ARG A 181 61.46 27.80 38.96
CA ARG A 181 62.82 27.96 39.55
C ARG A 181 63.50 26.61 39.80
N GLU A 182 62.74 25.59 40.19
CA GLU A 182 63.26 24.24 40.45
C GLU A 182 63.67 23.52 39.16
N ILE A 183 62.90 23.74 38.09
CA ILE A 183 63.09 23.11 36.77
C ILE A 183 64.01 23.94 35.85
N SER A 184 64.42 25.13 36.29
CA SER A 184 65.11 26.14 35.49
C SER A 184 66.13 25.57 34.49
N GLY A 185 65.92 25.86 33.20
CA GLY A 185 66.80 25.44 32.11
C GLY A 185 66.52 24.06 31.51
N VAL A 186 65.59 23.28 32.08
CA VAL A 186 65.21 21.94 31.57
C VAL A 186 63.92 21.98 30.75
N GLY A 187 63.01 22.90 31.05
CA GLY A 187 61.68 22.96 30.44
C GLY A 187 60.83 24.15 30.88
N SER A 188 59.55 24.13 30.52
CA SER A 188 58.50 25.06 30.98
C SER A 188 57.51 24.35 31.91
N VAL A 189 56.77 25.11 32.71
CA VAL A 189 55.67 24.62 33.55
C VAL A 189 54.38 25.27 33.09
N ASP A 190 53.42 24.46 32.67
CA ASP A 190 52.10 24.92 32.25
C ASP A 190 51.07 24.61 33.34
N LEU A 191 50.04 25.44 33.48
CA LEU A 191 48.88 25.19 34.34
C LEU A 191 47.66 24.86 33.48
N GLN A 192 46.95 23.80 33.84
CA GLN A 192 45.73 23.36 33.15
C GLN A 192 44.60 23.21 34.16
N MET A 193 43.42 23.68 33.77
CA MET A 193 42.18 23.42 34.50
C MET A 193 41.45 22.27 33.81
N VAL A 194 41.11 21.24 34.58
CA VAL A 194 40.48 20.00 34.10
C VAL A 194 39.16 19.83 34.82
N LEU A 195 38.06 19.93 34.08
CA LEU A 195 36.72 19.63 34.56
C LEU A 195 36.34 18.23 34.09
N ARG A 196 36.09 17.33 35.04
CA ARG A 196 35.53 16.02 34.78
C ARG A 196 34.12 15.96 35.35
N VAL A 197 33.19 15.47 34.55
CA VAL A 197 31.82 15.23 34.98
C VAL A 197 31.49 13.77 34.77
N GLU A 198 31.14 13.09 35.85
CA GLU A 198 30.57 11.75 35.80
C GLU A 198 29.05 11.89 35.93
N TYR A 199 28.30 11.22 35.06
CA TYR A 199 26.84 11.33 35.03
C TYR A 199 26.16 9.97 34.87
N GLU A 200 24.94 9.87 35.39
CA GLU A 200 24.01 8.76 35.19
C GLU A 200 22.59 9.30 34.97
N THR A 201 21.94 8.93 33.86
CA THR A 201 20.57 9.37 33.50
C THR A 201 19.51 8.31 33.77
N GLY A 202 19.82 7.31 34.60
CA GLY A 202 19.04 6.09 34.84
C GLY A 202 19.06 5.08 33.66
N ARG A 203 19.43 5.53 32.45
CA ARG A 203 19.59 4.66 31.26
C ARG A 203 21.03 4.58 30.77
N HIS A 204 21.78 5.66 30.91
CA HIS A 204 23.16 5.76 30.46
C HIS A 204 24.02 6.34 31.56
N GLN A 205 25.25 5.88 31.62
CA GLN A 205 26.29 6.48 32.43
C GLN A 205 27.46 6.87 31.53
N GLY A 206 28.17 7.92 31.88
CA GLY A 206 29.30 8.40 31.08
C GLY A 206 30.18 9.36 31.83
N THR A 207 31.21 9.81 31.14
CA THR A 207 32.15 10.80 31.66
C THR A 207 32.42 11.83 30.57
N LEU A 208 32.18 13.10 30.88
CA LEU A 208 32.63 14.24 30.10
C LEU A 208 33.93 14.76 30.69
N THR A 209 34.86 15.21 29.86
CA THR A 209 36.13 15.77 30.34
C THR A 209 36.55 16.92 29.44
N SER A 210 36.54 18.12 30.02
CA SER A 210 37.03 19.33 29.38
C SER A 210 38.34 19.79 30.03
N THR A 211 39.24 20.34 29.24
CA THR A 211 40.55 20.81 29.71
C THR A 211 40.91 22.10 29.01
N THR A 212 41.24 23.13 29.80
CA THR A 212 41.64 24.45 29.29
C THR A 212 42.97 24.88 29.93
N PRO A 213 43.93 25.41 29.16
CA PRO A 213 45.11 26.06 29.73
C PRO A 213 44.72 27.31 30.53
N VAL A 214 45.39 27.50 31.67
CA VAL A 214 45.28 28.71 32.49
C VAL A 214 46.60 29.46 32.37
N THR A 215 46.55 30.67 31.82
CA THR A 215 47.73 31.54 31.80
C THR A 215 47.64 32.53 32.94
N ILE A 216 48.69 32.56 33.77
CA ILE A 216 48.83 33.51 34.87
C ILE A 216 50.13 34.30 34.68
N THR A 217 50.01 35.61 34.61
CA THR A 217 51.13 36.56 34.47
C THR A 217 51.39 37.27 35.80
N GLU A 218 52.20 38.33 35.78
CA GLU A 218 52.41 39.15 36.97
C GLU A 218 51.16 39.92 37.36
N ASP A 219 50.38 40.38 36.37
CA ASP A 219 49.30 41.35 36.57
C ASP A 219 47.90 40.83 36.21
N ALA A 220 47.81 39.72 35.46
CA ALA A 220 46.56 39.23 34.90
C ALA A 220 46.54 37.70 34.72
N TYR A 221 45.34 37.14 34.59
CA TYR A 221 45.10 35.74 34.24
C TYR A 221 43.92 35.60 33.29
N TRP A 222 43.91 34.49 32.54
CA TRP A 222 42.80 34.11 31.66
C TRP A 222 42.82 32.61 31.36
N LEU A 223 41.68 32.11 30.89
CA LEU A 223 41.53 30.76 30.33
C LEU A 223 41.69 30.85 28.81
N GLU A 224 42.45 29.95 28.19
CA GLU A 224 42.64 29.99 26.72
C GLU A 224 41.45 29.42 25.93
N GLY A 225 40.51 28.77 26.62
CA GLY A 225 39.29 28.22 26.05
C GLY A 225 38.25 27.94 27.13
N GLU A 226 37.05 27.56 26.67
CA GLU A 226 35.90 27.29 27.52
C GLU A 226 35.97 25.87 28.12
N LEU A 227 35.35 25.69 29.28
CA LEU A 227 35.15 24.39 29.92
C LEU A 227 33.79 23.82 29.51
N SER A 228 33.69 23.40 28.25
CA SER A 228 32.47 22.80 27.69
C SER A 228 32.75 21.41 27.11
N ASP A 229 31.78 20.49 27.23
CA ASP A 229 31.76 19.17 26.59
C ASP A 229 30.32 18.62 26.52
N SER A 230 30.03 17.71 25.60
CA SER A 230 28.69 17.09 25.50
C SER A 230 28.70 15.69 24.91
N ALA A 231 27.74 14.87 25.33
CA ALA A 231 27.48 13.54 24.79
C ALA A 231 26.00 13.35 24.47
N SER A 232 25.72 12.72 23.33
CA SER A 232 24.38 12.26 22.96
C SER A 232 24.35 10.73 22.98
N ASN A 233 23.30 10.16 23.56
CA ASN A 233 23.09 8.72 23.65
C ASN A 233 21.72 8.34 23.09
N SER A 234 21.69 7.33 22.23
CA SER A 234 20.44 6.79 21.67
C SER A 234 20.06 5.49 22.37
N HIS A 235 18.80 5.35 22.78
CA HIS A 235 18.26 4.11 23.31
C HIS A 235 17.02 3.67 22.55
N ARG A 236 16.68 2.38 22.62
CA ARG A 236 15.40 1.92 22.07
C ARG A 236 14.27 2.42 22.96
N SER A 237 13.33 3.19 22.39
CA SER A 237 12.17 3.74 23.10
C SER A 237 10.89 2.96 22.84
N GLY A 238 10.86 2.16 21.76
CA GLY A 238 9.72 1.29 21.47
C GLY A 238 9.76 0.68 20.07
N THR A 239 8.57 0.46 19.51
CA THR A 239 8.37 0.05 18.12
C THR A 239 7.22 0.81 17.51
N VAL A 240 7.42 1.35 16.31
CA VAL A 240 6.33 1.94 15.52
C VAL A 240 5.77 0.88 14.59
N ARG A 241 4.45 0.75 14.62
CA ARG A 241 3.70 -0.09 13.69
C ARG A 241 3.24 0.78 12.53
N THR A 242 3.76 0.52 11.34
CA THR A 242 3.30 1.17 10.12
C THR A 242 2.46 0.17 9.34
N THR A 243 1.19 0.52 9.13
CA THR A 243 0.28 -0.24 8.28
C THR A 243 0.32 0.40 6.89
N GLU A 244 0.98 -0.26 5.94
CA GLU A 244 0.96 0.18 4.55
C GLU A 244 -0.17 -0.53 3.80
N SER A 245 -0.87 0.25 2.97
CA SER A 245 -1.82 -0.33 2.02
C SER A 245 -1.03 -1.18 1.02
N ARG A 246 -1.48 -2.43 0.81
CA ARG A 246 -0.86 -3.35 -0.13
C ARG A 246 -0.84 -2.72 -1.53
N ASN A 247 0.18 -3.06 -2.32
CA ASN A 247 0.46 -2.44 -3.63
C ASN A 247 -0.82 -2.17 -4.45
N PRO A 248 -1.16 -0.90 -4.75
CA PRO A 248 -2.40 -0.55 -5.43
C PRO A 248 -2.48 -1.14 -6.84
N ALA A 249 -1.34 -1.43 -7.49
CA ALA A 249 -1.30 -2.10 -8.78
C ALA A 249 -1.80 -3.56 -8.71
N LEU A 250 -1.52 -4.26 -7.60
CA LEU A 250 -2.01 -5.62 -7.38
C LEU A 250 -3.52 -5.61 -7.13
N VAL A 251 -4.00 -4.71 -6.26
CA VAL A 251 -5.44 -4.56 -5.96
C VAL A 251 -6.22 -4.13 -7.21
N GLY A 252 -5.70 -3.14 -7.95
CA GLY A 252 -6.29 -2.67 -9.20
C GLY A 252 -6.28 -3.75 -10.28
N GLY A 253 -5.16 -4.47 -10.43
CA GLY A 253 -5.01 -5.55 -11.41
C GLY A 253 -5.98 -6.70 -11.18
N LEU A 254 -6.11 -7.17 -9.93
CA LEU A 254 -7.08 -8.21 -9.57
C LEU A 254 -8.53 -7.74 -9.76
N SER A 255 -8.84 -6.48 -9.45
CA SER A 255 -10.18 -5.90 -9.68
C SER A 255 -10.54 -5.84 -11.16
N VAL A 256 -9.61 -5.41 -12.02
CA VAL A 256 -9.81 -5.38 -13.47
C VAL A 256 -9.94 -6.79 -14.04
N LEU A 257 -9.09 -7.73 -13.61
CA LEU A 257 -9.18 -9.13 -14.04
C LEU A 257 -10.52 -9.76 -13.63
N GLY A 258 -10.96 -9.50 -12.41
CA GLY A 258 -12.24 -9.97 -11.89
C GLY A 258 -13.42 -9.46 -12.70
N THR A 259 -13.48 -8.14 -12.93
CA THR A 259 -14.57 -7.51 -13.69
C THR A 259 -14.59 -7.96 -15.15
N LEU A 260 -13.43 -8.04 -15.81
CA LEU A 260 -13.34 -8.53 -17.20
C LEU A 260 -13.73 -10.00 -17.31
N SER A 261 -13.37 -10.84 -16.34
CA SER A 261 -13.74 -12.26 -16.35
C SER A 261 -15.25 -12.45 -16.20
N LEU A 262 -15.90 -11.71 -15.30
CA LEU A 262 -17.35 -11.75 -15.13
C LEU A 262 -18.09 -11.18 -16.35
N ALA A 263 -17.62 -10.06 -16.91
CA ALA A 263 -18.17 -9.49 -18.14
C ALA A 263 -18.03 -10.48 -19.31
N GLY A 264 -16.86 -11.13 -19.42
CA GLY A 264 -16.60 -12.18 -20.40
C GLY A 264 -17.54 -13.38 -20.23
N ALA A 265 -17.76 -13.84 -18.99
CA ALA A 265 -18.70 -14.92 -18.68
C ALA A 265 -20.13 -14.56 -19.12
N ALA A 266 -20.58 -13.32 -18.85
CA ALA A 266 -21.89 -12.85 -19.27
C ALA A 266 -22.03 -12.78 -20.80
N ILE A 267 -20.99 -12.33 -21.50
CA ILE A 267 -20.96 -12.28 -22.97
C ILE A 267 -21.01 -13.70 -23.56
N VAL A 268 -20.19 -14.62 -23.04
CA VAL A 268 -20.15 -16.03 -23.49
C VAL A 268 -21.49 -16.70 -23.22
N ALA A 269 -22.07 -16.53 -22.03
CA ALA A 269 -23.38 -17.08 -21.69
C ALA A 269 -24.50 -16.56 -22.60
N ARG A 270 -24.46 -15.28 -22.99
CA ARG A 270 -25.43 -14.69 -23.93
C ARG A 270 -25.25 -15.14 -25.38
N ARG A 271 -24.01 -15.45 -25.79
CA ARG A 271 -23.67 -15.80 -27.18
C ARG A 271 -23.56 -17.30 -27.45
N SER A 272 -23.49 -18.13 -26.42
CA SER A 272 -23.36 -19.57 -26.59
C SER A 272 -24.61 -20.11 -27.30
N PRO A 273 -24.51 -20.59 -28.55
CA PRO A 273 -25.63 -21.21 -29.23
C PRO A 273 -26.01 -22.48 -28.48
N THR A 274 -27.30 -22.74 -28.32
CA THR A 274 -27.81 -24.00 -27.76
C THR A 274 -27.69 -25.15 -28.75
N ASP A 275 -27.57 -24.85 -30.05
CA ASP A 275 -27.49 -25.83 -31.13
C ASP A 275 -26.04 -26.04 -31.62
N VAL A 276 -25.43 -27.13 -31.17
CA VAL A 276 -24.07 -27.56 -31.55
C VAL A 276 -24.03 -28.10 -32.98
N GLU A 277 -25.12 -28.69 -33.47
CA GLU A 277 -25.21 -29.30 -34.79
C GLU A 277 -25.32 -28.24 -35.88
N GLY A 278 -26.14 -27.21 -35.66
CA GLY A 278 -26.19 -26.03 -36.51
C GLY A 278 -24.84 -25.30 -36.62
N ALA A 279 -24.13 -25.10 -35.51
CA ALA A 279 -22.80 -24.49 -35.53
C ALA A 279 -21.75 -25.37 -36.22
N ARG A 280 -21.85 -26.71 -36.10
CA ARG A 280 -20.95 -27.65 -36.78
C ARG A 280 -21.18 -27.58 -38.29
N ARG A 281 -22.44 -27.60 -38.73
CA ARG A 281 -22.83 -27.44 -40.12
C ARG A 281 -22.29 -26.14 -40.70
N ALA A 282 -22.45 -25.00 -40.02
CA ALA A 282 -21.93 -23.72 -40.49
C ALA A 282 -20.41 -23.74 -40.75
N VAL A 283 -19.63 -24.47 -39.93
CA VAL A 283 -18.19 -24.69 -40.18
C VAL A 283 -17.95 -25.56 -41.41
N HIS A 284 -18.72 -26.63 -41.61
CA HIS A 284 -18.57 -27.51 -42.79
C HIS A 284 -19.00 -26.84 -44.08
N GLU A 285 -20.10 -26.08 -44.08
CA GLU A 285 -20.53 -25.25 -45.21
C GLU A 285 -19.45 -24.25 -45.62
N GLN A 286 -18.82 -23.57 -44.65
CA GLN A 286 -17.71 -22.66 -44.96
C GLN A 286 -16.47 -23.41 -45.47
N ARG A 287 -16.15 -24.58 -44.89
CA ARG A 287 -14.97 -25.37 -45.27
C ARG A 287 -15.09 -25.93 -46.68
N TYR A 288 -16.26 -26.45 -47.04
CA TYR A 288 -16.53 -27.11 -48.31
C TYR A 288 -17.24 -26.20 -49.32
N ALA A 289 -17.18 -24.88 -49.11
CA ALA A 289 -17.84 -23.88 -49.95
C ALA A 289 -17.45 -23.98 -51.44
N GLU A 290 -16.26 -24.50 -51.75
CA GLU A 290 -15.82 -24.72 -53.13
C GLU A 290 -16.51 -25.92 -53.82
N TRP A 291 -16.97 -26.89 -53.04
CA TRP A 291 -17.67 -28.12 -53.49
C TRP A 291 -19.19 -27.98 -53.45
N ILE A 292 -19.70 -27.01 -52.70
CA ILE A 292 -21.14 -26.77 -52.52
C ILE A 292 -21.61 -25.67 -53.49
N SER A 293 -22.65 -25.97 -54.26
CA SER A 293 -23.34 -25.04 -55.16
C SER A 293 -24.75 -24.77 -54.67
N ARG A 294 -25.21 -23.51 -54.77
CA ARG A 294 -26.60 -23.16 -54.46
C ARG A 294 -27.49 -23.47 -55.66
N GLY A 295 -28.58 -24.21 -55.43
CA GLY A 295 -29.52 -24.61 -56.46
C GLY A 295 -30.84 -25.08 -55.87
N SER A 296 -31.81 -25.44 -56.70
CA SER A 296 -33.03 -26.09 -56.23
C SER A 296 -33.08 -27.51 -56.77
N ILE A 297 -33.44 -28.45 -55.91
CA ILE A 297 -33.48 -29.88 -56.24
C ILE A 297 -34.93 -30.22 -56.61
N PRO A 298 -35.21 -30.65 -57.86
CA PRO A 298 -36.55 -31.10 -58.25
C PRO A 298 -36.93 -32.38 -57.50
N MET A 299 -38.18 -32.46 -57.03
CA MET A 299 -38.60 -33.55 -56.12
C MET A 299 -38.76 -34.92 -56.77
N TRP A 300 -38.81 -34.98 -58.10
CA TRP A 300 -38.93 -36.21 -58.87
C TRP A 300 -37.56 -36.79 -59.30
N ILE A 301 -36.46 -36.31 -58.70
CA ILE A 301 -35.11 -36.74 -59.08
C ILE A 301 -34.67 -37.97 -58.28
N GLY A 302 -34.09 -38.93 -59.00
CA GLY A 302 -33.61 -40.20 -58.46
C GLY A 302 -34.73 -41.20 -58.13
N ASP A 303 -34.40 -42.47 -58.31
CA ASP A 303 -35.27 -43.61 -57.98
C ASP A 303 -35.05 -44.10 -56.53
N TYR A 304 -33.91 -43.73 -55.94
CA TYR A 304 -33.52 -44.12 -54.58
C TYR A 304 -32.94 -42.94 -53.81
N HIS A 305 -33.30 -42.84 -52.53
CA HIS A 305 -32.86 -41.77 -51.63
C HIS A 305 -32.11 -42.38 -50.45
N VAL A 306 -30.89 -41.93 -50.20
CA VAL A 306 -30.04 -42.38 -49.10
C VAL A 306 -29.78 -41.18 -48.19
N SER A 307 -30.31 -41.25 -46.96
CA SER A 307 -30.02 -40.27 -45.93
C SER A 307 -28.62 -40.49 -45.36
N LEU A 308 -27.81 -39.44 -45.32
CA LEU A 308 -26.52 -39.42 -44.66
C LEU A 308 -26.61 -38.62 -43.36
N ASP A 309 -25.77 -38.98 -42.40
CA ASP A 309 -25.83 -38.43 -41.04
C ASP A 309 -25.22 -37.03 -40.93
N THR A 310 -24.33 -36.65 -41.86
CA THR A 310 -23.68 -35.33 -41.85
C THR A 310 -23.49 -34.74 -43.25
N LEU A 311 -23.34 -33.40 -43.31
CA LEU A 311 -22.94 -32.69 -44.53
C LEU A 311 -21.56 -33.16 -45.05
N GLU A 312 -20.65 -33.56 -44.16
CA GLU A 312 -19.32 -34.04 -44.55
C GLU A 312 -19.44 -35.33 -45.38
N ASP A 313 -20.30 -36.25 -44.98
CA ASP A 313 -20.54 -37.50 -45.73
C ASP A 313 -21.12 -37.23 -47.13
N VAL A 314 -22.02 -36.23 -47.27
CA VAL A 314 -22.55 -35.82 -48.59
C VAL A 314 -21.46 -35.24 -49.47
N VAL A 315 -20.52 -34.48 -48.90
CA VAL A 315 -19.37 -33.92 -49.63
C VAL A 315 -18.40 -35.02 -50.05
N ASP A 316 -18.12 -36.01 -49.20
CA ASP A 316 -17.26 -37.15 -49.53
C ASP A 316 -17.82 -37.93 -50.72
N VAL A 317 -19.14 -38.18 -50.74
CA VAL A 317 -19.81 -38.79 -51.90
C VAL A 317 -19.65 -37.92 -53.16
N ALA A 318 -19.76 -36.60 -53.04
CA ALA A 318 -19.55 -35.69 -54.18
C ALA A 318 -18.12 -35.81 -54.74
N ILE A 319 -17.13 -35.91 -53.86
CA ILE A 319 -15.72 -36.05 -54.25
C ILE A 319 -15.49 -37.39 -54.94
N ASP A 320 -15.99 -38.49 -54.36
CA ASP A 320 -15.81 -39.84 -54.89
C ASP A 320 -16.53 -40.05 -56.23
N THR A 321 -17.68 -39.41 -56.42
CA THR A 321 -18.46 -39.46 -57.67
C THR A 321 -18.07 -38.36 -58.67
N ASN A 322 -17.15 -37.47 -58.30
CA ASN A 322 -16.74 -36.29 -59.07
C ASN A 322 -17.94 -35.39 -59.46
N GLU A 323 -18.92 -35.29 -58.56
CA GLU A 323 -20.09 -34.43 -58.66
C GLU A 323 -20.00 -33.24 -57.70
N ARG A 324 -20.99 -32.33 -57.74
CA ARG A 324 -21.08 -31.19 -56.80
C ARG A 324 -22.25 -31.36 -55.85
N VAL A 325 -22.07 -30.95 -54.60
CA VAL A 325 -23.19 -30.88 -53.63
C VAL A 325 -24.09 -29.71 -53.99
N VAL A 326 -25.39 -29.97 -54.16
CA VAL A 326 -26.40 -28.92 -54.32
C VAL A 326 -27.01 -28.62 -52.97
N HIS A 327 -26.90 -27.37 -52.53
CA HIS A 327 -27.59 -26.85 -51.35
C HIS A 327 -28.88 -26.14 -51.80
N ASP A 328 -30.03 -26.75 -51.47
CA ASP A 328 -31.35 -26.14 -51.58
C ASP A 328 -31.68 -25.37 -50.30
N THR A 329 -31.44 -24.06 -50.35
CA THR A 329 -31.62 -23.15 -49.22
C THR A 329 -33.08 -22.97 -48.80
N GLN A 330 -34.05 -23.30 -49.67
CA GLN A 330 -35.47 -23.19 -49.30
C GLN A 330 -35.87 -24.32 -48.35
N ARG A 331 -35.28 -25.50 -48.55
CA ARG A 331 -35.61 -26.71 -47.81
C ARG A 331 -34.57 -27.09 -46.75
N GLY A 332 -33.39 -26.46 -46.75
CA GLY A 332 -32.29 -26.80 -45.82
C GLY A 332 -31.60 -28.12 -46.19
N LEU A 333 -31.63 -28.48 -47.46
CA LEU A 333 -31.25 -29.80 -47.98
C LEU A 333 -29.93 -29.73 -48.74
N PHE A 334 -29.00 -30.62 -48.44
CA PHE A 334 -27.77 -30.82 -49.19
C PHE A 334 -27.84 -32.17 -49.89
N ALA A 335 -27.63 -32.21 -51.20
CA ALA A 335 -27.68 -33.49 -51.92
C ALA A 335 -26.68 -33.59 -53.06
N VAL A 336 -26.28 -34.83 -53.36
CA VAL A 336 -25.54 -35.24 -54.55
C VAL A 336 -26.40 -36.25 -55.30
N VAL A 337 -26.54 -36.06 -56.61
CA VAL A 337 -27.30 -36.95 -57.48
C VAL A 337 -26.33 -37.67 -58.40
N ASN A 338 -26.27 -39.00 -58.29
CA ASN A 338 -25.40 -39.83 -59.12
C ASN A 338 -26.14 -41.12 -59.51
N ASP A 339 -26.19 -41.43 -60.81
CA ASP A 339 -26.77 -42.65 -61.37
C ASP A 339 -28.15 -43.05 -60.79
N GLY A 340 -29.03 -42.06 -60.60
CA GLY A 340 -30.40 -42.28 -60.12
C GLY A 340 -30.53 -42.45 -58.61
N VAL A 341 -29.45 -42.31 -57.84
CA VAL A 341 -29.47 -42.29 -56.37
C VAL A 341 -29.20 -40.86 -55.87
N VAL A 342 -30.01 -40.40 -54.92
CA VAL A 342 -29.85 -39.11 -54.25
C VAL A 342 -29.31 -39.35 -52.85
N TYR A 343 -28.06 -38.98 -52.63
CA TYR A 343 -27.44 -38.96 -51.31
C TYR A 343 -27.68 -37.59 -50.70
N TYR A 344 -28.36 -37.52 -49.56
CA TYR A 344 -28.76 -36.24 -48.99
C TYR A 344 -28.59 -36.16 -47.46
N TYR A 345 -28.40 -34.94 -46.99
CA TYR A 345 -28.42 -34.57 -45.57
C TYR A 345 -29.43 -33.42 -45.38
N SER A 346 -30.31 -33.58 -44.39
CA SER A 346 -31.34 -32.60 -44.00
C SER A 346 -31.41 -32.53 -42.48
N ASP A 347 -31.53 -31.32 -41.93
CA ASP A 347 -31.80 -31.10 -40.51
C ASP A 347 -33.31 -31.15 -40.18
N ARG A 348 -34.16 -31.34 -41.20
CA ARG A 348 -35.62 -31.30 -41.10
C ARG A 348 -36.31 -32.67 -41.19
N GLY A 349 -35.54 -33.76 -41.17
CA GLY A 349 -36.06 -35.12 -41.19
C GLY A 349 -35.81 -35.86 -42.49
N LEU A 350 -36.55 -36.94 -42.72
CA LEU A 350 -36.35 -37.83 -43.88
C LEU A 350 -36.74 -37.15 -45.20
N TRP A 351 -36.33 -37.74 -46.32
CA TRP A 351 -36.56 -37.19 -47.66
C TRP A 351 -38.04 -36.90 -47.85
N GLU A 352 -38.92 -37.81 -47.46
CA GLU A 352 -40.38 -37.70 -47.60
C GLU A 352 -40.95 -36.48 -46.84
N GLU A 353 -40.47 -36.24 -45.62
CA GLU A 353 -40.87 -35.11 -44.77
C GLU A 353 -40.33 -33.77 -45.28
N THR A 354 -39.12 -33.78 -45.84
CA THR A 354 -38.46 -32.58 -46.39
C THR A 354 -38.96 -32.25 -47.81
N ALA A 355 -39.35 -33.29 -48.57
CA ALA A 355 -39.84 -33.24 -49.94
C ALA A 355 -41.26 -32.72 -50.04
N TRP A 356 -42.09 -33.14 -49.10
CA TRP A 356 -43.52 -32.90 -49.07
C TRP A 356 -43.94 -32.57 -47.63
N PRO A 357 -43.67 -31.34 -47.14
CA PRO A 357 -44.15 -30.94 -45.82
C PRO A 357 -45.69 -31.02 -45.83
N GLU A 358 -46.24 -32.03 -45.15
CA GLU A 358 -47.66 -32.38 -45.25
C GLU A 358 -48.56 -31.22 -44.78
N MET A 359 -49.53 -30.87 -45.64
CA MET A 359 -50.81 -30.35 -45.17
C MET A 359 -51.58 -31.53 -44.57
N ASP A 360 -51.44 -31.78 -43.27
CA ASP A 360 -52.20 -32.84 -42.59
C ASP A 360 -53.55 -32.30 -42.07
N LEU A 361 -54.63 -32.77 -42.72
CA LEU A 361 -56.02 -32.58 -42.34
C LEU A 361 -56.56 -33.91 -41.81
N GLU A 362 -57.03 -33.87 -40.57
CA GLU A 362 -57.95 -34.82 -39.91
C GLU A 362 -57.39 -36.17 -39.39
N LYS A 363 -57.19 -36.21 -38.07
CA LYS A 363 -58.00 -37.09 -37.20
C LYS A 363 -58.14 -36.56 -35.77
N GLN A 364 -59.41 -36.45 -35.36
CA GLN A 364 -59.92 -35.93 -34.09
C GLN A 364 -59.53 -36.77 -32.85
N PRO A 365 -59.64 -36.17 -31.64
CA PRO A 365 -59.17 -36.73 -30.38
C PRO A 365 -60.11 -37.79 -29.79
N ASP A 366 -59.50 -38.72 -29.07
CA ASP A 366 -60.18 -39.76 -28.31
C ASP A 366 -61.10 -39.21 -27.20
N VAL A 367 -62.10 -40.04 -26.94
CA VAL A 367 -63.28 -39.87 -26.11
C VAL A 367 -62.97 -39.62 -24.63
N ILE A 368 -63.80 -38.77 -24.04
CA ILE A 368 -63.98 -38.49 -22.62
C ILE A 368 -64.46 -39.76 -21.88
N ASP A 369 -63.68 -40.25 -20.92
CA ASP A 369 -64.16 -40.96 -19.72
C ASP A 369 -63.78 -40.06 -18.53
N GLY A 370 -64.66 -39.60 -17.64
CA GLY A 370 -65.91 -40.23 -17.23
C GLY A 370 -65.91 -40.65 -15.77
N ASP A 371 -65.13 -40.01 -14.87
CA ASP A 371 -65.42 -40.09 -13.43
C ASP A 371 -64.90 -38.85 -12.67
N ARG A 372 -65.85 -37.98 -12.32
CA ARG A 372 -65.71 -36.93 -11.32
C ARG A 372 -66.35 -37.47 -10.04
N ASP A 373 -65.55 -37.72 -9.01
CA ASP A 373 -66.03 -37.70 -7.64
C ASP A 373 -65.69 -36.34 -7.04
N LEU A 374 -66.70 -35.47 -6.94
CA LEU A 374 -66.64 -34.19 -6.25
C LEU A 374 -67.18 -34.40 -4.83
N SER A 375 -66.33 -34.29 -3.81
CA SER A 375 -66.74 -34.29 -2.41
C SER A 375 -66.89 -32.87 -1.86
N THR A 376 -68.00 -32.68 -1.13
CA THR A 376 -68.62 -31.44 -0.62
C THR A 376 -67.87 -30.73 0.50
N GLU A 377 -66.57 -30.46 0.40
CA GLU A 377 -65.82 -29.72 1.44
C GLU A 377 -65.18 -28.38 1.01
N GLU A 378 -65.28 -27.96 -0.25
CA GLU A 378 -64.58 -26.75 -0.72
C GLU A 378 -65.49 -25.51 -0.89
N ILE A 379 -66.67 -25.49 -0.23
CA ILE A 379 -67.67 -24.43 -0.43
C ILE A 379 -67.70 -23.36 0.69
N LEU A 380 -67.00 -23.49 1.81
CA LEU A 380 -67.19 -22.54 2.92
C LEU A 380 -65.93 -22.20 3.72
N GLU A 381 -65.03 -21.40 3.16
CA GLU A 381 -64.17 -20.48 3.93
C GLU A 381 -64.02 -19.15 3.16
N LEU A 382 -65.10 -18.37 3.15
CA LEU A 382 -65.08 -16.93 2.88
C LEU A 382 -65.32 -16.23 4.23
N ASP A 383 -64.29 -15.58 4.76
CA ASP A 383 -64.38 -14.67 5.91
C ASP A 383 -64.57 -13.22 5.39
N PRO A 384 -65.70 -12.55 5.69
CA PRO A 384 -65.96 -11.18 5.25
C PRO A 384 -66.03 -10.23 6.45
N SER A 385 -64.94 -9.52 6.73
CA SER A 385 -65.03 -8.22 7.44
C SER A 385 -63.72 -7.45 7.35
N ASP A 386 -63.63 -6.51 6.42
CA ASP A 386 -63.53 -5.10 6.78
C ASP A 386 -63.63 -4.26 5.50
N GLU A 387 -63.93 -2.98 5.67
CA GLU A 387 -63.87 -1.93 4.64
C GLU A 387 -65.21 -1.59 3.95
N PHE A 388 -66.05 -0.88 4.69
CA PHE A 388 -66.82 0.23 4.12
C PHE A 388 -66.64 1.47 4.98
N ALA A 389 -65.85 2.42 4.50
CA ALA A 389 -66.03 3.84 4.79
C ALA A 389 -66.04 4.58 3.45
N ALA A 390 -67.20 5.13 3.12
CA ALA A 390 -67.47 5.92 1.94
C ALA A 390 -67.03 7.39 2.14
N PRO A 391 -66.94 8.19 1.05
CA PRO A 391 -66.07 9.35 0.91
C PRO A 391 -66.81 10.69 1.07
N ASP A 392 -66.08 11.73 1.52
CA ASP A 392 -66.32 13.16 1.28
C ASP A 392 -65.03 13.90 1.75
N ASP A 393 -64.03 14.09 0.88
CA ASP A 393 -63.68 15.36 0.17
C ASP A 393 -62.78 16.29 1.04
N PRO A 394 -62.12 17.35 0.54
CA PRO A 394 -61.40 17.60 -0.72
C PRO A 394 -59.95 18.10 -0.45
N ASP A 395 -59.01 17.90 -1.37
CA ASP A 395 -57.79 18.72 -1.62
C ASP A 395 -56.62 17.84 -2.02
N GLY A 396 -56.20 17.97 -3.29
CA GLY A 396 -54.93 17.41 -3.77
C GLY A 396 -55.00 16.81 -5.17
N PHE A 397 -55.52 17.57 -6.13
CA PHE A 397 -55.18 17.37 -7.53
C PHE A 397 -53.68 17.60 -7.73
N GLU A 398 -53.02 16.68 -8.41
CA GLU A 398 -52.08 16.88 -9.52
C GLU A 398 -51.67 15.47 -9.99
N ASP A 399 -52.47 14.89 -10.89
CA ASP A 399 -52.22 14.79 -12.34
C ASP A 399 -50.99 13.92 -12.67
N ASP A 400 -51.31 12.63 -12.87
CA ASP A 400 -51.05 11.85 -14.07
C ASP A 400 -49.61 11.53 -14.55
N GLU A 401 -49.51 10.27 -14.98
CA GLU A 401 -48.53 9.71 -15.92
C GLU A 401 -47.11 9.46 -15.38
N ASP A 402 -46.91 8.32 -14.72
CA ASP A 402 -45.82 7.38 -15.07
C ASP A 402 -45.95 6.03 -14.33
N VAL A 403 -47.14 5.44 -14.41
CA VAL A 403 -47.22 4.00 -14.67
C VAL A 403 -46.60 3.82 -16.05
N TRP A 404 -45.59 2.94 -16.19
CA TRP A 404 -45.04 2.35 -17.44
C TRP A 404 -43.51 2.36 -17.63
N LYS A 405 -42.66 2.48 -16.60
CA LYS A 405 -41.21 2.16 -16.75
C LYS A 405 -40.58 1.33 -15.63
N GLN A 406 -41.28 0.26 -15.24
CA GLN A 406 -40.63 -0.96 -14.77
C GLN A 406 -40.79 -2.05 -15.84
N LEU A 407 -40.18 -1.76 -17.00
CA LEU A 407 -39.63 -2.69 -17.99
C LEU A 407 -38.42 -2.01 -18.64
#